data_AF-A0A7X9I7Z0-F1
#
_entry.id   AF-A0A7X9I7Z0-F1
#
_cell.length_a   1.000
_cell.length_b   1.000
_cell.length_c   1.000
_cell.angle_alpha   90.00
_cell.angle_beta   90.00
_cell.angle_gamma   90.00
#
_symmetry.space_group_name_H-M   'P 1'
#
loop_
_entity.id
_entity.type
_entity.pdbx_description
1 polymer ?
#
loop_
_entity_poly.entity_id
_entity_poly.type
_entity_poly.pdbx_seq_one_letter_code
_entity_poly.pdbx_strand_id
1 'polypeptide(L)'
;MRIIVIGFFFLVSPLTSIAPDTNHISLELPSPINPFEPLMYAIGMVETMCNTLAYNEFENAVGIFQIRQVKVDEYNRQTNGNYNLSDMFDYEISRKVFLHFASKVGPYNFEKIAKAWNGSGPMTEFYWARIKSRLRDFNPS
;
A
#
# COMPACT_ATOMS: atom_id res chain seq x y z
N MET A 1 4.64 -55.64 -51.00
CA MET A 1 4.08 -54.43 -50.37
C MET A 1 4.10 -54.67 -48.86
N ARG A 2 5.00 -53.99 -48.12
CA ARG A 2 5.24 -54.21 -46.69
C ARG A 2 4.36 -53.24 -45.90
N ILE A 3 3.48 -53.76 -45.02
CA ILE A 3 2.72 -52.96 -44.07
C ILE A 3 3.59 -52.82 -42.81
N ILE A 4 4.03 -51.59 -42.52
CA ILE A 4 4.76 -51.25 -41.30
C ILE A 4 3.71 -50.91 -40.24
N VAL A 5 3.62 -51.72 -39.18
CA VAL A 5 2.79 -51.44 -38.01
C VAL A 5 3.62 -50.59 -37.05
N ILE A 6 3.28 -49.32 -36.92
CA ILE A 6 3.91 -48.42 -35.93
C ILE A 6 3.11 -48.53 -34.63
N GLY A 7 3.62 -49.30 -33.68
CA GLY A 7 3.06 -49.36 -32.32
C GLY A 7 3.46 -48.11 -31.53
N PHE A 8 2.48 -47.36 -31.03
CA PHE A 8 2.70 -46.27 -30.08
C PHE A 8 2.84 -46.87 -28.67
N PHE A 9 4.08 -47.01 -28.19
CA PHE A 9 4.37 -47.29 -26.79
C PHE A 9 4.33 -45.99 -25.98
N PHE A 10 3.22 -45.74 -25.28
CA PHE A 10 3.22 -44.76 -24.20
C PHE A 10 3.91 -45.37 -22.98
N LEU A 11 5.21 -45.11 -22.85
CA LEU A 11 5.97 -45.30 -21.61
C LEU A 11 5.44 -44.31 -20.56
N VAL A 12 4.45 -44.74 -19.79
CA VAL A 12 4.06 -44.09 -18.54
C VAL A 12 5.14 -44.36 -17.51
N SER A 13 6.13 -43.48 -17.45
CA SER A 13 7.02 -43.38 -16.30
C SER A 13 6.15 -42.93 -15.10
N PRO A 14 6.05 -43.70 -14.01
CA PRO A 14 5.44 -43.17 -12.80
C PRO A 14 6.37 -42.08 -12.29
N LEU A 15 5.97 -40.81 -12.40
CA LEU A 15 6.54 -39.80 -11.54
C LEU A 15 6.27 -40.25 -10.11
N THR A 16 7.29 -40.68 -9.39
CA THR A 16 7.19 -40.93 -7.97
C THR A 16 6.93 -39.58 -7.30
N SER A 17 5.67 -39.33 -6.96
CA SER A 17 5.30 -38.24 -6.08
C SER A 17 5.85 -38.57 -4.69
N ILE A 18 6.95 -37.92 -4.31
CA ILE A 18 7.46 -37.96 -2.94
C ILE A 18 6.64 -36.94 -2.16
N ALA A 19 5.74 -37.41 -1.31
CA ALA A 19 5.15 -36.56 -0.29
C ALA A 19 6.26 -36.19 0.72
N PRO A 20 6.32 -34.94 1.21
CA PRO A 20 7.26 -34.56 2.26
C PRO A 20 7.11 -35.49 3.47
N ASP A 21 8.22 -36.05 3.97
CA ASP A 21 8.25 -37.03 5.08
C ASP A 21 8.08 -36.37 6.47
N THR A 22 7.36 -35.25 6.50
CA THR A 22 7.29 -34.37 7.68
C THR A 22 5.91 -34.44 8.31
N ASN A 23 5.82 -34.92 9.55
CA ASN A 23 4.60 -34.93 10.38
C ASN A 23 4.20 -33.54 10.89
N HIS A 24 4.40 -32.49 10.09
CA HIS A 24 4.08 -31.11 10.45
C HIS A 24 3.33 -30.46 9.30
N ILE A 25 2.31 -29.68 9.62
CA ILE A 25 1.64 -28.80 8.67
C ILE A 25 2.47 -27.53 8.60
N SER A 26 3.15 -27.30 7.48
CA SER A 26 3.78 -26.02 7.18
C SER A 26 2.70 -25.06 6.70
N LEU A 27 2.33 -24.09 7.55
CA LEU A 27 1.52 -22.96 7.14
C LEU A 27 2.46 -21.91 6.53
N GLU A 28 2.48 -21.80 5.20
CA GLU A 28 3.04 -20.63 4.55
C GLU A 28 2.13 -19.44 4.86
N LEU A 29 2.53 -18.63 5.84
CA LEU A 29 1.84 -17.39 6.12
C LEU A 29 2.11 -16.44 4.94
N PRO A 30 1.09 -15.99 4.20
CA PRO A 30 1.30 -15.00 3.17
C PRO A 30 1.88 -13.74 3.80
N SER A 31 2.72 -13.02 3.05
CA SER A 31 3.22 -11.72 3.47
C SER A 31 2.05 -10.84 3.94
N PRO A 32 2.20 -10.11 5.06
CA PRO A 32 1.15 -9.23 5.55
C PRO A 32 0.71 -8.26 4.45
N ILE A 33 -0.56 -8.33 4.04
CA ILE A 33 -1.13 -7.38 3.09
C ILE A 33 -1.34 -6.08 3.84
N ASN A 34 -0.74 -4.98 3.39
CA ASN A 34 -1.09 -3.66 3.88
C ASN A 34 -2.31 -3.15 3.12
N PRO A 35 -3.52 -3.14 3.74
CA PRO A 35 -4.74 -2.81 3.02
C PRO A 35 -4.82 -1.33 2.61
N PHE A 36 -3.92 -0.48 3.12
CA PHE A 36 -3.85 0.94 2.77
C PHE A 36 -2.83 1.23 1.66
N GLU A 37 -2.06 0.25 1.21
CA GLU A 37 -1.01 0.45 0.21
C GLU A 37 -1.50 1.11 -1.09
N PRO A 38 -2.63 0.69 -1.70
CA PRO A 38 -3.15 1.38 -2.88
C PRO A 38 -3.47 2.85 -2.60
N LEU A 39 -4.04 3.14 -1.41
CA LEU A 39 -4.40 4.49 -1.01
C LEU A 39 -3.17 5.36 -0.75
N MET A 40 -2.16 4.84 -0.06
CA MET A 40 -0.90 5.56 0.19
C MET A 40 -0.22 5.91 -1.13
N TYR A 41 -0.12 4.96 -2.05
CA TYR A 41 0.42 5.21 -3.38
C TYR A 41 -0.37 6.31 -4.10
N ALA A 42 -1.70 6.21 -4.12
CA ALA A 42 -2.56 7.18 -4.77
C ALA A 42 -2.40 8.60 -4.18
N ILE A 43 -2.32 8.73 -2.86
CA ILE A 43 -2.08 10.00 -2.16
C ILE A 43 -0.68 10.53 -2.51
N GLY A 44 0.37 9.72 -2.39
CA GLY A 44 1.73 10.13 -2.74
C GLY A 44 1.82 10.66 -4.17
N MET A 45 1.14 9.99 -5.11
CA MET A 45 1.07 10.44 -6.51
C MET A 45 0.33 11.76 -6.70
N VAL A 46 -0.75 12.00 -5.95
CA VAL A 46 -1.56 13.23 -6.04
C VAL A 46 -0.88 14.42 -5.38
N GLU A 47 -0.24 14.19 -4.24
CA GLU A 47 0.40 15.23 -3.42
C GLU A 47 1.75 15.67 -3.97
N THR A 48 2.59 14.72 -4.36
CA THR A 48 4.03 14.99 -4.58
C THR A 48 4.65 14.24 -5.75
N MET A 49 3.85 13.46 -6.51
CA MET A 49 4.39 12.48 -7.45
C MET A 49 5.37 11.51 -6.79
N CYS A 50 5.06 11.09 -5.56
CA CYS A 50 5.87 10.21 -4.71
C CYS A 50 7.25 10.79 -4.31
N ASN A 51 7.43 12.11 -4.36
CA ASN A 51 8.66 12.75 -3.90
C ASN A 51 8.68 12.88 -2.37
N THR A 52 9.54 12.11 -1.71
CA THR A 52 9.71 12.11 -0.25
C THR A 52 10.35 13.38 0.29
N LEU A 53 10.99 14.20 -0.56
CA LEU A 53 11.66 15.45 -0.17
C LEU A 53 10.84 16.69 -0.54
N ALA A 54 9.58 16.54 -0.93
CA ALA A 54 8.72 17.65 -1.30
C ALA A 54 8.42 18.57 -0.11
N TYR A 55 8.53 19.87 -0.32
CA TYR A 55 8.18 20.90 0.66
C TYR A 55 7.26 21.94 0.01
N ASN A 56 6.15 22.22 0.68
CA ASN A 56 5.22 23.28 0.31
C ASN A 56 5.29 24.39 1.36
N GLU A 57 5.92 25.50 0.98
CA GLU A 57 6.12 26.68 1.81
C GLU A 57 4.80 27.32 2.26
N PHE A 58 3.79 27.34 1.40
CA PHE A 58 2.52 28.02 1.67
C PHE A 58 1.72 27.32 2.76
N GLU A 59 1.67 25.98 2.72
CA GLU A 59 0.91 25.18 3.70
C GLU A 59 1.76 24.73 4.90
N ASN A 60 3.07 24.94 4.82
CA ASN A 60 4.09 24.34 5.68
C ASN A 60 3.89 22.82 5.79
N ALA A 61 3.86 22.17 4.63
CA ALA A 61 3.61 20.74 4.47
C ALA A 61 4.82 20.05 3.84
N VAL A 62 5.14 18.85 4.31
CA VAL A 62 6.40 18.17 3.95
C VAL A 62 6.18 16.70 3.62
N GLY A 63 7.13 16.16 2.87
CA GLY A 63 7.21 14.75 2.57
C GLY A 63 6.17 14.28 1.58
N ILE A 64 6.21 12.97 1.31
CA ILE A 64 5.43 12.30 0.27
C ILE A 64 3.91 12.53 0.40
N PHE A 65 3.41 12.67 1.63
CA PHE A 65 1.98 12.83 1.94
C PHE A 65 1.57 14.27 2.28
N GLN A 66 2.47 15.26 2.11
CA GLN A 66 2.26 16.66 2.47
C GLN A 66 1.71 16.82 3.91
N ILE A 67 2.45 16.24 4.87
CA ILE A 67 2.07 16.26 6.28
C ILE A 67 2.36 17.64 6.87
N ARG A 68 1.39 18.19 7.61
CA ARG A 68 1.49 19.47 8.34
C ARG A 68 1.71 19.23 9.83
N GLN A 69 2.28 20.23 10.53
CA GLN A 69 2.57 20.18 11.97
C GLN A 69 1.40 19.66 12.82
N VAL A 70 0.16 20.11 12.54
CA VAL A 70 -1.04 19.67 13.27
C VAL A 70 -1.27 18.16 13.26
N LYS A 71 -0.88 17.46 12.18
CA LYS A 71 -1.01 16.00 12.08
C LYS A 71 0.09 15.29 12.89
N VAL A 72 1.30 15.86 12.90
CA VAL A 72 2.43 15.37 13.72
C VAL A 72 2.12 15.54 15.20
N ASP A 73 1.63 16.71 15.61
CA ASP A 73 1.23 17.00 16.99
C ASP A 73 0.15 16.04 17.47
N GLU A 74 -0.87 15.79 16.64
CA GLU A 74 -1.95 14.86 16.96
C GLU A 74 -1.43 13.41 17.08
N TYR A 75 -0.53 12.99 16.19
CA TYR A 75 0.11 11.68 16.29
C TYR A 75 0.91 11.55 17.59
N ASN A 76 1.77 12.53 17.90
CA ASN A 76 2.59 12.54 19.11
C ASN A 76 1.72 12.52 20.36
N ARG A 77 0.67 13.35 20.42
CA ARG A 77 -0.27 13.39 21.54
C ARG A 77 -0.95 12.04 21.78
N GLN A 78 -1.30 11.32 20.72
CA GLN A 78 -2.01 10.05 20.84
C GLN A 78 -1.10 8.84 21.11
N THR A 79 0.17 8.92 20.71
CA THR A 79 1.13 7.81 20.81
C THR A 79 2.21 8.04 21.87
N ASN A 80 2.16 9.19 22.55
CA ASN A 80 3.25 9.69 23.40
C ASN A 80 4.59 9.75 22.64
N GLY A 81 4.53 10.14 21.37
CA GLY A 81 5.68 10.29 20.46
C GLY A 81 6.32 11.68 20.54
N ASN A 82 7.43 11.85 19.83
CA ASN A 82 8.24 13.07 19.85
C ASN A 82 8.77 13.49 18.46
N TYR A 83 8.05 13.13 17.39
CA TYR A 83 8.45 13.52 16.03
C TYR A 83 8.27 15.02 15.79
N ASN A 84 9.11 15.58 14.94
CA ASN A 84 9.00 16.93 14.41
C ASN A 84 8.57 16.90 12.94
N LEU A 85 8.18 18.05 12.41
CA LEU A 85 7.77 18.15 11.01
C LEU A 85 8.86 17.67 10.05
N SER A 86 10.13 18.00 10.29
CA SER A 86 11.26 17.57 9.47
C SER A 86 11.39 16.05 9.36
N ASP A 87 10.92 15.29 10.34
CA ASP A 87 10.99 13.83 10.33
C ASP A 87 10.08 13.23 9.24
N MET A 88 9.11 14.00 8.74
CA MET A 88 8.18 13.54 7.70
C MET A 88 8.82 13.46 6.30
N PHE A 89 10.06 13.96 6.12
CA PHE A 89 10.85 13.68 4.92
C PHE A 89 11.33 12.21 4.87
N ASP A 90 11.37 11.53 6.03
CA ASP A 90 11.57 10.08 6.07
C ASP A 90 10.27 9.36 5.70
N TYR A 91 10.36 8.47 4.72
CA TYR A 91 9.21 7.73 4.20
C TYR A 91 8.57 6.83 5.28
N GLU A 92 9.36 6.14 6.09
CA GLU A 92 8.83 5.20 7.08
C GLU A 92 8.14 5.93 8.23
N ILE A 93 8.69 7.06 8.67
CA ILE A 93 8.07 7.89 9.70
C ILE A 93 6.77 8.52 9.16
N SER A 94 6.79 9.12 7.97
CA SER A 94 5.59 9.69 7.35
C SER A 94 4.50 8.64 7.10
N ARG A 95 4.88 7.44 6.66
CA ARG A 95 3.99 6.27 6.52
C ARG A 95 3.35 5.89 7.85
N LYS A 96 4.13 5.85 8.94
CA LYS A 96 3.61 5.55 10.28
C LYS A 96 2.57 6.56 10.74
N VAL A 97 2.84 7.86 10.56
CA VAL A 97 1.92 8.95 10.90
C VAL A 97 0.64 8.86 10.06
N PHE A 98 0.75 8.66 8.74
CA PHE A 98 -0.39 8.51 7.86
C PHE A 98 -1.26 7.29 8.22
N LEU A 99 -0.64 6.13 8.44
CA LEU A 99 -1.36 4.90 8.78
C LEU A 99 -2.08 5.00 10.13
N HIS A 100 -1.47 5.66 11.12
CA HIS A 100 -2.14 5.93 12.40
C HIS A 100 -3.36 6.83 12.25
N PHE A 101 -3.33 7.78 11.31
CA PHE A 101 -4.51 8.56 10.96
C PHE A 101 -5.57 7.71 10.25
N ALA A 102 -5.18 6.96 9.22
CA ALA A 102 -6.09 6.18 8.39
C ALA A 102 -6.77 5.03 9.16
N SER A 103 -6.06 4.41 10.11
CA SER A 103 -6.57 3.30 10.92
C SER A 103 -7.78 3.65 11.78
N LYS A 104 -7.96 4.94 12.14
CA LYS A 104 -9.13 5.44 12.88
C LYS A 104 -10.45 5.31 12.10
N VAL A 105 -10.37 5.27 10.77
CA VAL A 105 -11.52 5.03 9.89
C VAL A 105 -11.58 3.55 9.48
N GLY A 106 -10.43 2.91 9.33
CA GLY A 106 -10.30 1.54 8.84
C GLY A 106 -10.22 1.48 7.30
N PRO A 107 -9.70 0.38 6.73
CA PRO A 107 -9.39 0.28 5.30
C PRO A 107 -10.63 0.16 4.38
N TYR A 108 -11.83 0.26 4.94
CA TYR A 108 -13.08 -0.01 4.24
C TYR A 108 -13.62 1.18 3.44
N ASN A 109 -13.09 2.39 3.67
CA ASN A 109 -13.58 3.60 3.00
C ASN A 109 -12.44 4.59 2.68
N PHE A 110 -11.79 4.37 1.54
CA PHE A 110 -10.71 5.23 1.04
C PHE A 110 -11.16 6.66 0.77
N GLU A 111 -12.40 6.86 0.30
CA GLU A 111 -12.93 8.20 0.04
C GLU A 111 -12.98 9.01 1.34
N LYS A 112 -13.53 8.43 2.40
CA LYS A 112 -13.61 9.08 3.71
C LYS A 112 -12.22 9.43 4.26
N ILE A 113 -11.25 8.52 4.11
CA ILE A 113 -9.86 8.78 4.54
C ILE A 113 -9.23 9.90 3.72
N ALA A 114 -9.32 9.83 2.38
CA ALA A 114 -8.72 10.80 1.48
C ALA A 114 -9.29 12.21 1.70
N LYS A 115 -10.62 12.33 1.81
CA LYS A 115 -11.28 13.61 2.08
C LYS A 115 -10.87 14.19 3.44
N ALA A 116 -10.85 13.37 4.50
CA ALA A 116 -10.43 13.80 5.83
C ALA A 116 -8.92 14.10 5.93
N TRP A 117 -8.10 13.50 5.06
CA TRP A 117 -6.68 13.82 4.93
C TRP A 117 -6.49 15.20 4.28
N ASN A 118 -7.15 15.43 3.15
CA ASN A 118 -7.07 16.69 2.40
C ASN A 118 -7.66 17.89 3.16
N GLY A 119 -8.79 17.72 3.84
CA GLY A 119 -9.41 18.80 4.62
C GLY A 119 -10.93 18.73 4.64
N SER A 120 -11.58 19.85 4.35
CA SER A 120 -13.04 19.98 4.36
C SER A 120 -13.52 20.81 3.17
N GLY A 121 -14.84 20.74 2.91
CA GLY A 121 -15.48 21.52 1.86
C GLY A 121 -15.40 20.89 0.46
N PRO A 122 -15.90 21.60 -0.57
CA PRO A 122 -16.10 21.04 -1.91
C PRO A 122 -14.82 20.59 -2.62
N MET A 123 -13.66 21.15 -2.25
CA MET A 123 -12.37 20.78 -2.86
C MET A 123 -11.99 19.32 -2.58
N THR A 124 -12.53 18.73 -1.52
CA THR A 124 -12.30 17.32 -1.18
C THR A 124 -12.88 16.36 -2.23
N GLU A 125 -13.90 16.78 -3.01
CA GLU A 125 -14.46 16.00 -4.12
C GLU A 125 -13.48 15.92 -5.31
N PHE A 126 -12.87 17.05 -5.68
CA PHE A 126 -11.85 17.08 -6.73
C PHE A 126 -10.61 16.29 -6.32
N TYR A 127 -10.21 16.43 -5.05
CA TYR A 127 -9.12 15.63 -4.48
C TYR A 127 -9.44 14.13 -4.60
N TRP A 128 -10.63 13.71 -4.16
CA TRP A 128 -11.05 12.31 -4.27
C TRP A 128 -11.07 11.82 -5.72
N ALA A 129 -11.54 12.61 -6.68
CA ALA A 129 -11.53 12.23 -8.09
C ALA A 129 -10.11 11.95 -8.60
N ARG A 130 -9.11 12.75 -8.19
CA ARG A 130 -7.70 12.53 -8.52
C ARG A 130 -7.17 11.23 -7.89
N ILE A 131 -7.46 11.00 -6.61
CA ILE A 131 -7.09 9.77 -5.90
C ILE A 131 -7.70 8.55 -6.56
N LYS A 132 -8.99 8.59 -6.88
CA LYS A 132 -9.72 7.52 -7.56
C LYS A 132 -9.12 7.17 -8.92
N SER A 133 -8.57 8.16 -9.63
CA SER A 133 -7.82 7.89 -10.85
C SER A 133 -6.56 7.10 -10.58
N ARG A 134 -5.74 7.52 -9.60
CA ARG A 134 -4.49 6.83 -9.25
C ARG A 134 -4.71 5.43 -8.68
N LEU A 135 -5.82 5.19 -8.00
CA LEU A 135 -6.21 3.87 -7.52
C LEU A 135 -6.45 2.86 -8.67
N ARG A 136 -6.93 3.32 -9.82
CA ARG A 136 -7.10 2.45 -11.01
C ARG A 136 -5.77 2.09 -11.66
N ASP A 137 -4.78 2.95 -11.51
CA ASP A 137 -3.44 2.77 -12.07
C ASP A 137 -2.53 1.93 -11.13
N PHE A 138 -3.00 1.63 -9.92
CA PHE A 138 -2.24 0.85 -8.96
C PHE A 138 -2.20 -0.62 -9.39
N ASN A 139 -0.99 -1.11 -9.70
CA ASN A 139 -0.72 -2.51 -9.93
C ASN A 139 0.20 -3.00 -8.80
N PRO A 140 -0.28 -3.86 -7.87
CA PRO A 140 0.59 -4.41 -6.83
C PRO A 140 1.73 -5.22 -7.49
N SER A 141 2.94 -5.07 -6.95
CA SER A 141 4.14 -5.76 -7.44
C SER A 141 4.20 -7.19 -6.93
#